data_AF-A0A958H222-F1
#
_entry.id   AF-A0A958H222-F1
#
_cell.length_a   1.000
_cell.length_b   1.000
_cell.length_c   1.000
_cell.angle_alpha   90.00
_cell.angle_beta   90.00
_cell.angle_gamma   90.00
#
_symmetry.space_group_name_H-M   'P 1'
#
loop_
_entity.id
_entity.type
_entity.pdbx_description
1 polymer ?
#
loop_
_entity_poly.entity_id
_entity_poly.type
_entity_poly.pdbx_seq_one_letter_code
_entity_poly.pdbx_strand_id
1 'polypeptide(L)' 'LRTQIEADPNNPHYIQTVWGVGYKFSTRE' A
#
# COMPACT_ATOMS: atom_id res chain seq x y z
N LEU A 1 -6.39 -6.85 4.75
CA LEU A 1 -6.11 -6.44 3.36
C LEU A 1 -4.61 -6.43 3.09
N ARG A 2 -3.82 -5.55 3.74
CA ARG A 2 -2.35 -5.52 3.55
C ARG A 2 -1.67 -6.86 3.79
N THR A 3 -2.07 -7.60 4.82
CA THR A 3 -1.53 -8.94 5.12
C THR A 3 -1.78 -10.01 4.05
N GLN A 4 -2.68 -9.77 3.09
CA GLN A 4 -2.97 -10.74 2.02
C GLN A 4 -2.29 -10.37 0.70
N ILE A 5 -1.91 -9.09 0.50
CA ILE A 5 -1.39 -8.59 -0.78
C ILE A 5 0.01 -7.99 -0.67
N GLU A 6 0.43 -7.56 0.52
CA GLU A 6 1.78 -7.03 0.79
C GLU A 6 2.65 -8.16 1.32
N ALA A 7 3.89 -8.25 0.83
CA ALA A 7 4.87 -9.20 1.33
C ALA A 7 5.34 -8.84 2.76
N ASP A 8 5.47 -7.53 3.05
CA ASP A 8 5.73 -7.00 4.38
C ASP A 8 4.73 -5.87 4.68
N PRO A 9 3.86 -6.02 5.69
CA PRO A 9 2.89 -4.99 6.05
C PRO A 9 3.53 -3.70 6.58
N ASN A 10 4.78 -3.74 7.04
CA ASN A 10 5.54 -2.55 7.47
C ASN A 10 6.17 -1.80 6.29
N ASN A 11 6.30 -2.46 5.14
CA ASN A 11 6.85 -1.87 3.92
C ASN A 11 5.90 -2.09 2.73
N PRO A 12 4.75 -1.37 2.70
CA PRO A 12 3.71 -1.59 1.70
C PRO A 12 4.13 -1.09 0.32
N HIS A 13 4.12 -2.00 -0.65
CA HIS A 13 4.43 -1.72 -2.05
C HIS A 13 3.19 -1.37 -2.86
N TYR A 14 2.04 -1.96 -2.53
CA TYR A 14 0.81 -1.77 -3.29
C TYR A 14 -0.08 -0.69 -2.70
N ILE A 15 -0.28 -0.65 -1.38
CA ILE A 15 -1.15 0.34 -0.73
C ILE A 15 -0.32 1.39 -0.01
N GLN A 16 -0.19 2.56 -0.61
CA GLN A 16 0.51 3.69 0.00
C GLN A 16 -0.47 4.60 0.75
N THR A 17 -0.09 4.98 1.97
CA THR A 17 -0.83 5.97 2.75
C THR A 17 -0.44 7.38 2.29
N VAL A 18 -1.42 8.18 1.89
CA VAL A 18 -1.27 9.59 1.53
C VAL A 18 -1.95 10.44 2.60
N TRP A 19 -1.14 11.14 3.39
CA TRP A 19 -1.62 11.98 4.49
C TRP A 19 -2.54 13.10 3.98
N GLY A 20 -3.72 13.23 4.58
CA GLY A 20 -4.72 14.23 4.21
C GLY A 20 -5.62 13.87 3.02
N VAL A 21 -5.43 12.68 2.41
CA VAL A 21 -6.23 12.23 1.26
C VAL A 21 -6.80 10.83 1.46
N GLY A 22 -5.98 9.87 1.93
CA GLY A 22 -6.39 8.49 2.11
C GLY A 22 -5.34 7.49 1.63
N TYR A 23 -5.76 6.47 0.89
CA TYR A 23 -4.88 5.42 0.37
C TYR A 23 -4.81 5.46 -1.15
N LYS A 24 -3.60 5.27 -1.70
CA LYS A 24 -3.36 5.14 -3.13
C LYS A 24 -2.85 3.75 -3.43
N PHE A 25 -3.43 3.11 -4.44
CA PHE A 25 -2.91 1.87 -4.99
C PHE A 25 -1.79 2.19 -5.99
N SER A 26 -0.61 1.61 -5.78
CA SER A 26 0.57 1.78 -6.62
C SER A 26 0.84 0.47 -7.35
N THR A 27 0.56 0.43 -8.65
CA THR A 27 1.00 -0.64 -9.52
C THR A 27 2.29 -0.17 -10.18
N ARG A 28 3.43 -0.81 -9.87
CA ARG A 28 4.58 -0.70 -10.78
C ARG A 28 4.22 -1.47 -12.05
N GLU A 29 4.37 -0.82 -13.19
CA GLU A 29 4.46 -1.45 -14.52
C GLU A 29 5.73 -2.32 -14.61
#